data_AF-B9XRN1-F1
#
_entry.id   AF-B9XRN1-F1
#
_cell.length_a   1.000
_cell.length_b   1.000
_cell.length_c   1.000
_cell.angle_alpha   90.00
_cell.angle_beta   90.00
_cell.angle_gamma   90.00
#
_symmetry.space_group_name_H-M   'P 1'
#
loop_
_entity.id
_entity.type
_entity.pdbx_description
1 polymer ?
#
loop_
_entity_poly.entity_id
_entity_poly.type
_entity_poly.pdbx_seq_one_letter_code
_entity_poly.pdbx_strand_id
1 'polypeptide(L)'
;MMIEVMDGQLPARAWWATWRLRYNLGLAVSGILAFFLYAVMFFSSPVDYFGMDGRITLFTIATQVIGYLLFMACANVCYFVGPISERLIRPKDVGRYRSTAYSLGFWFSCALPFLIPLLQIFQLLLEVPREG
;
A
#
# COMPACT_ATOMS: atom_id res chain seq x y z
N MET A 1 -16.49 -12.25 19.15
CA MET A 1 -17.90 -12.01 19.52
C MET A 1 -18.10 -10.73 20.34
N MET A 2 -17.26 -10.40 21.33
CA MET A 2 -17.43 -9.16 22.12
C MET A 2 -16.99 -7.86 21.38
N ILE A 3 -16.07 -7.96 20.40
CA ILE A 3 -15.59 -6.79 19.62
C ILE A 3 -16.62 -6.32 18.58
N GLU A 4 -17.31 -7.24 17.89
CA GLU A 4 -18.33 -6.87 16.88
C GLU A 4 -19.53 -6.10 17.46
N VAL A 5 -19.89 -6.38 18.73
CA VAL A 5 -21.06 -5.74 19.38
C VAL A 5 -20.78 -4.27 19.70
N MET A 6 -19.52 -3.86 19.91
CA MET A 6 -19.15 -2.46 20.17
C MET A 6 -18.96 -1.63 18.89
N ASP A 7 -18.63 -2.26 17.76
CA ASP A 7 -18.32 -1.56 16.51
C ASP A 7 -19.53 -0.87 15.86
N GLY A 8 -20.74 -1.40 16.09
CA GLY A 8 -21.99 -0.83 15.58
C GLY A 8 -22.49 0.42 16.32
N GLN A 9 -22.00 0.68 17.53
CA GLN A 9 -22.46 1.78 18.39
C GLN A 9 -21.53 3.01 18.35
N LEU A 10 -20.30 2.86 17.85
CA LEU A 10 -19.36 3.97 17.75
C LEU A 10 -19.73 4.91 16.59
N PRO A 11 -19.68 6.24 16.80
CA PRO A 11 -19.82 7.20 15.70
C PRO A 11 -18.73 6.95 14.66
N ALA A 12 -19.08 7.02 13.37
CA ALA A 12 -18.20 6.65 12.25
C ALA A 12 -16.77 7.20 12.41
N ARG A 13 -16.65 8.49 12.72
CA ARG A 13 -15.34 9.13 12.90
C ARG A 13 -14.49 8.51 14.02
N ALA A 14 -15.09 8.06 15.12
CA ALA A 14 -14.35 7.42 16.22
C ALA A 14 -13.85 6.04 15.81
N TRP A 15 -14.66 5.27 15.08
CA TRP A 15 -14.25 3.97 14.54
C TRP A 15 -13.10 4.14 13.53
N TRP A 16 -13.26 5.01 12.53
CA TRP A 16 -12.16 5.27 11.58
C TRP A 16 -10.93 5.89 12.27
N ALA A 17 -11.06 6.63 13.37
CA ALA A 17 -9.89 7.14 14.08
C ALA A 17 -9.05 6.04 14.75
N THR A 18 -9.69 5.02 15.36
CA THR A 18 -8.97 3.95 16.06
C THR A 18 -8.20 3.03 15.11
N TRP A 19 -8.70 2.84 13.89
CA TRP A 19 -8.07 1.97 12.89
C TRP A 19 -7.01 2.67 12.01
N ARG A 20 -6.93 4.00 12.06
CA ARG A 20 -5.98 4.80 11.26
C ARG A 20 -4.52 4.46 11.54
N LEU A 21 -4.16 4.27 12.81
CA LEU A 21 -2.77 3.95 13.18
C LEU A 21 -2.34 2.60 12.60
N ARG A 22 -3.20 1.58 12.71
CA ARG A 22 -2.97 0.25 12.14
C ARG A 22 -2.84 0.29 10.62
N TYR A 23 -3.69 1.09 9.98
CA TYR A 23 -3.65 1.29 8.53
C TYR A 23 -2.31 1.90 8.09
N ASN A 24 -1.89 3.01 8.72
CA ASN A 24 -0.63 3.68 8.40
C ASN A 24 0.59 2.81 8.73
N LEU A 25 0.53 2.05 9.83
CA LEU A 25 1.60 1.12 10.19
C LEU A 25 1.74 -0.01 9.16
N GLY A 26 0.63 -0.60 8.72
CA GLY A 26 0.66 -1.62 7.67
C GLY A 26 1.19 -1.08 6.35
N LEU A 27 0.79 0.13 5.96
CA LEU A 27 1.36 0.82 4.81
C LEU A 27 2.86 1.03 4.93
N ALA A 28 3.34 1.50 6.09
CA ALA A 28 4.77 1.70 6.31
C ALA A 28 5.55 0.38 6.23
N VAL A 29 5.05 -0.68 6.86
CA VAL A 29 5.66 -2.01 6.78
C VAL A 29 5.66 -2.53 5.34
N SER A 30 4.55 -2.38 4.60
CA SER A 30 4.45 -2.82 3.21
C SER A 30 5.42 -2.07 2.30
N GLY A 31 5.59 -0.76 2.50
CA GLY A 31 6.54 0.06 1.75
C GLY A 31 7.98 -0.34 2.03
N ILE A 32 8.33 -0.57 3.30
CA ILE A 32 9.67 -1.05 3.69
C ILE A 32 9.95 -2.42 3.05
N LEU A 33 9.01 -3.36 3.14
CA LEU A 33 9.16 -4.70 2.55
C LEU A 33 9.30 -4.64 1.02
N ALA A 34 8.49 -3.84 0.35
CA ALA A 34 8.58 -3.66 -1.10
C ALA A 34 9.92 -3.02 -1.51
N PHE A 35 10.43 -2.07 -0.71
CA PHE A 35 11.75 -1.49 -0.93
C PHE A 35 12.87 -2.52 -0.78
N PHE A 36 12.82 -3.36 0.26
CA PHE A 36 13.79 -4.45 0.42
C PHE A 36 13.74 -5.42 -0.76
N LEU A 37 12.54 -5.79 -1.22
CA LEU A 37 12.38 -6.66 -2.38
C LEU A 37 12.98 -6.03 -3.64
N TYR A 38 12.68 -4.75 -3.89
CA TYR A 38 13.27 -3.98 -4.98
C TYR A 38 14.81 -3.92 -4.88
N ALA A 39 15.36 -3.64 -3.70
CA ALA A 39 16.80 -3.56 -3.49
C ALA A 39 17.49 -4.91 -3.74
N VAL A 40 16.92 -6.02 -3.24
CA VAL A 40 17.43 -7.37 -3.51
C VAL A 40 17.45 -7.65 -5.01
N MET A 41 16.36 -7.34 -5.72
CA MET A 41 16.30 -7.52 -7.17
C MET A 41 17.33 -6.66 -7.92
N PHE A 42 17.49 -5.40 -7.49
CA PHE A 42 18.45 -4.48 -8.08
C PHE A 42 19.90 -4.97 -7.92
N PHE A 43 20.29 -5.46 -6.73
CA PHE A 43 21.64 -5.95 -6.50
C PHE A 43 21.88 -7.37 -7.04
N SER A 44 20.84 -8.17 -7.25
CA SER A 44 20.97 -9.55 -7.75
C SER A 44 20.88 -9.64 -9.28
N SER A 45 20.35 -8.61 -9.95
CA SER A 45 20.19 -8.60 -11.40
C SER A 45 21.47 -8.12 -12.10
N PRO A 46 22.03 -8.89 -13.05
CA PRO A 46 23.10 -8.41 -13.92
C PRO A 46 22.60 -7.45 -15.02
N VAL A 47 21.27 -7.35 -15.19
CA VAL A 47 20.62 -6.53 -16.22
C VAL A 47 20.09 -5.25 -15.57
N ASP A 48 20.48 -4.10 -16.13
CA ASP A 48 20.01 -2.78 -15.74
C ASP A 48 18.64 -2.51 -16.39
N TYR A 49 17.58 -3.10 -15.84
CA TYR A 49 16.21 -3.07 -16.39
C TYR A 49 15.64 -1.66 -16.63
N PHE A 50 16.17 -0.65 -15.93
CA PHE A 50 15.71 0.73 -16.06
C PHE A 50 16.74 1.64 -16.75
N GLY A 51 17.85 1.10 -17.25
CA GLY A 51 18.96 1.88 -17.82
C GLY A 51 19.49 2.93 -16.84
N MET A 52 19.30 2.70 -15.54
CA MET A 52 19.75 3.62 -14.50
C MET A 52 21.13 3.15 -14.06
N ASP A 53 22.16 3.59 -14.79
CA ASP A 53 23.60 3.38 -14.51
C ASP A 53 23.88 3.33 -13.00
N GLY A 54 23.70 2.16 -12.37
CA GLY A 54 23.88 1.70 -10.97
C GLY A 54 23.98 2.67 -9.78
N ARG A 55 23.80 3.98 -9.95
CA ARG A 55 24.27 5.02 -9.04
C ARG A 55 23.11 5.45 -8.19
N ILE A 56 23.06 4.85 -7.01
CA ILE A 56 22.33 5.41 -5.87
C ILE A 56 22.98 6.75 -5.54
N THR A 57 22.45 7.81 -6.14
CA THR A 57 22.85 9.19 -5.85
C THR A 57 22.00 9.74 -4.71
N LEU A 58 22.49 10.78 -4.05
CA LEU A 58 21.70 11.52 -3.07
C LEU A 58 20.37 12.01 -3.68
N PHE A 59 20.37 12.34 -4.97
CA PHE A 59 19.17 12.72 -5.72
C PHE A 59 18.15 11.59 -5.81
N THR A 60 18.57 10.37 -6.16
CA THR A 60 17.67 9.21 -6.22
C THR A 60 17.06 8.86 -4.86
N ILE A 61 17.85 8.95 -3.78
CA ILE A 61 17.36 8.74 -2.41
C ILE A 61 16.32 9.81 -2.05
N ALA A 62 16.61 11.09 -2.33
CA ALA A 62 15.69 12.19 -2.06
C ALA A 62 14.37 12.03 -2.81
N THR A 63 14.42 11.69 -4.11
CA THR A 63 13.21 11.45 -4.92
C THR A 63 12.41 10.24 -4.41
N GLN A 64 13.06 9.16 -3.96
CA GLN A 64 12.38 8.01 -3.37
C GLN A 64 11.69 8.35 -2.05
N VAL A 65 12.35 9.13 -1.17
CA VAL A 65 11.76 9.60 0.09
C VAL A 65 10.57 10.51 -0.17
N ILE A 66 10.69 11.47 -1.10
CA ILE A 66 9.58 12.36 -1.47
C ILE A 66 8.42 11.57 -2.08
N GLY A 67 8.71 10.63 -2.99
CA GLY A 67 7.71 9.76 -3.60
C GLY A 67 6.97 8.93 -2.55
N TYR A 68 7.69 8.37 -1.58
CA TYR A 68 7.10 7.64 -0.46
C TYR A 68 6.21 8.53 0.41
N LEU A 69 6.62 9.76 0.72
CA LEU A 69 5.81 10.71 1.48
C LEU A 69 4.52 11.10 0.74
N LEU A 70 4.61 11.34 -0.57
CA LEU A 70 3.43 11.58 -1.42
C LEU A 70 2.50 10.37 -1.41
N PHE A 71 3.06 9.17 -1.48
CA PHE A 71 2.29 7.92 -1.42
C PHE A 71 1.55 7.77 -0.09
N MET A 72 2.22 8.06 1.03
CA MET A 72 1.63 8.09 2.36
C MET A 72 0.55 9.18 2.51
N ALA A 73 0.73 10.33 1.86
CA ALA A 73 -0.29 11.37 1.82
C ALA A 73 -1.53 10.91 1.05
N CYS A 74 -1.35 10.32 -0.14
CA CYS A 74 -2.44 9.72 -0.92
C CYS A 74 -3.19 8.65 -0.14
N ALA A 75 -2.47 7.74 0.54
CA ALA A 75 -3.09 6.71 1.38
C ALA A 75 -3.92 7.31 2.53
N ASN A 76 -3.45 8.38 3.17
CA ASN A 76 -4.24 9.09 4.17
C ASN A 76 -5.51 9.71 3.56
N VAL A 77 -5.46 10.26 2.35
CA VAL A 77 -6.65 10.79 1.65
C VAL A 77 -7.63 9.67 1.33
N CYS A 78 -7.15 8.53 0.80
CA CYS A 78 -7.98 7.35 0.55
C CYS A 78 -8.67 6.85 1.83
N TYR A 79 -7.99 6.92 2.98
CA TYR A 79 -8.58 6.55 4.27
C TYR A 79 -9.79 7.42 4.65
N PHE A 80 -9.77 8.71 4.31
CA PHE A 80 -10.90 9.61 4.56
C PHE A 80 -12.12 9.34 3.66
N VAL A 81 -11.95 8.57 2.58
CA VAL A 81 -13.08 8.16 1.72
C VAL A 81 -14.02 7.22 2.47
N GLY A 82 -13.54 6.38 3.38
CA GLY A 82 -14.38 5.44 4.15
C GLY A 82 -15.50 6.10 4.98
N PRO A 83 -15.21 7.09 5.84
CA PRO A 83 -16.23 7.84 6.56
C PRO A 83 -17.20 8.60 5.64
N ILE A 84 -16.74 9.05 4.46
CA ILE A 84 -17.56 9.78 3.49
C ILE A 84 -18.52 8.80 2.78
N SER A 85 -18.01 7.65 2.34
CA SER A 85 -18.81 6.62 1.67
C SER A 85 -19.86 6.02 2.59
N GLU A 86 -19.57 5.86 3.88
CA GLU A 86 -20.54 5.44 4.89
C GLU A 86 -21.71 6.43 5.01
N ARG A 87 -21.42 7.74 5.01
CA ARG A 87 -22.44 8.80 5.06
C ARG A 87 -23.30 8.86 3.81
N LEU A 88 -22.72 8.56 2.66
CA LEU A 88 -23.41 8.60 1.36
C LEU A 88 -24.31 7.37 1.16
N ILE A 89 -23.79 6.17 1.44
CA ILE A 89 -24.48 4.90 1.18
C ILE A 89 -25.49 4.56 2.28
N ARG A 90 -25.26 5.02 3.53
CA ARG A 90 -26.09 4.71 4.71
C ARG A 90 -26.38 3.20 4.84
N PRO A 91 -25.34 2.37 4.99
CA PRO A 91 -25.49 0.92 5.00
C PRO A 91 -26.40 0.44 6.14
N LYS A 92 -27.25 -0.55 5.86
CA LYS A 92 -28.11 -1.20 6.87
C LYS A 92 -27.30 -1.91 7.96
N ASP A 93 -26.15 -2.49 7.59
CA ASP A 93 -25.21 -3.12 8.51
C ASP A 93 -23.88 -2.35 8.50
N VAL A 94 -23.79 -1.40 9.44
CA VAL A 94 -22.66 -0.47 9.53
C VAL A 94 -21.37 -1.19 9.91
N GLY A 95 -21.43 -2.20 10.79
CA GLY A 95 -20.26 -2.94 11.25
C GLY A 95 -19.61 -3.74 10.12
N ARG A 96 -20.42 -4.51 9.39
CA ARG A 96 -19.94 -5.31 8.25
C ARG A 96 -19.44 -4.44 7.11
N TYR A 97 -20.09 -3.31 6.85
CA TYR A 97 -19.64 -2.33 5.86
C TYR A 97 -18.26 -1.76 6.20
N ARG A 98 -18.09 -1.25 7.43
CA ARG A 98 -16.82 -0.65 7.90
C ARG A 98 -15.66 -1.63 7.81
N SER A 99 -15.85 -2.88 8.25
CA SER A 99 -14.84 -3.93 8.20
C SER A 99 -14.43 -4.27 6.75
N THR A 100 -15.41 -4.40 5.85
CA THR A 100 -15.15 -4.72 4.44
C THR A 100 -14.45 -3.57 3.72
N ALA A 101 -14.95 -2.33 3.89
CA ALA A 101 -14.37 -1.14 3.30
C ALA A 101 -12.95 -0.88 3.79
N TYR A 102 -12.71 -1.04 5.11
CA TYR A 102 -11.37 -0.95 5.69
C TYR A 102 -10.43 -2.01 5.10
N SER A 103 -10.86 -3.27 5.06
CA SER A 103 -10.04 -4.37 4.56
C SER A 103 -9.68 -4.19 3.08
N LEU A 104 -10.66 -3.81 2.24
CA LEU A 104 -10.41 -3.54 0.83
C LEU A 104 -9.43 -2.39 0.63
N GLY A 105 -9.65 -1.25 1.31
CA GLY A 105 -8.75 -0.10 1.23
C GLY A 105 -7.35 -0.43 1.77
N PHE A 106 -7.26 -1.22 2.84
CA PHE A 106 -6.00 -1.62 3.46
C PHE A 106 -5.18 -2.52 2.53
N TRP A 107 -5.77 -3.60 2.03
CA TRP A 107 -5.07 -4.53 1.15
C TRP A 107 -4.72 -3.90 -0.19
N PHE A 108 -5.63 -3.11 -0.78
CA PHE A 108 -5.35 -2.36 -2.00
C PHE A 108 -4.12 -1.44 -1.80
N SER A 109 -4.10 -0.67 -0.71
CA SER A 109 -3.00 0.24 -0.43
C SER A 109 -1.70 -0.46 -0.06
N CYS A 110 -1.74 -1.60 0.65
CA CYS A 110 -0.55 -2.39 0.96
C CYS A 110 -0.01 -3.15 -0.25
N ALA A 111 -0.84 -3.46 -1.25
CA ALA A 111 -0.39 -4.11 -2.49
C ALA A 111 0.32 -3.13 -3.43
N LEU A 112 -0.05 -1.85 -3.42
CA LEU A 112 0.51 -0.85 -4.34
C LEU A 112 2.04 -0.75 -4.32
N PRO A 113 2.73 -0.70 -3.16
CA PRO A 113 4.20 -0.67 -3.11
C PRO A 113 4.85 -1.84 -3.85
N PHE A 114 4.21 -3.00 -3.90
CA PHE A 114 4.73 -4.20 -4.57
C PHE A 114 4.56 -4.19 -6.09
N LEU A 115 3.82 -3.24 -6.68
CA LEU A 115 3.69 -3.15 -8.14
C LEU A 115 5.05 -2.98 -8.83
N ILE A 116 5.95 -2.17 -8.26
CA ILE A 116 7.28 -1.94 -8.84
C ILE A 116 8.12 -3.22 -8.89
N PRO A 117 8.36 -3.94 -7.77
CA PRO A 117 9.09 -5.20 -7.85
C PRO A 117 8.36 -6.27 -8.67
N LEU A 118 7.02 -6.31 -8.66
CA LEU A 118 6.27 -7.25 -9.51
C LEU A 118 6.46 -6.97 -11.00
N LEU A 119 6.47 -5.70 -11.42
CA LEU A 119 6.76 -5.31 -12.80
C LEU A 119 8.17 -5.73 -13.21
N GLN A 120 9.14 -5.60 -12.31
CA GLN A 120 10.51 -6.03 -12.57
C GLN A 120 10.62 -7.56 -12.71
N ILE A 121 9.89 -8.33 -11.90
CA ILE A 121 9.80 -9.80 -12.04
C ILE A 121 9.17 -10.16 -13.38
N PHE A 122 8.11 -9.44 -13.76
CA PHE A 122 7.40 -9.68 -15.02
C PHE A 122 8.31 -9.40 -16.23
N GLN A 123 9.08 -8.32 -16.21
CA GLN A 123 10.06 -8.02 -17.26
C GLN A 123 11.17 -9.07 -17.32
N LEU A 124 11.73 -9.46 -16.17
CA LEU A 124 12.70 -10.55 -16.09
C LEU A 124 12.15 -11.83 -16.73
N LEU A 125 10.91 -12.21 -16.41
CA LEU A 125 10.25 -13.39 -16.98
C LEU A 125 10.08 -13.31 -18.51
N LEU A 126 9.85 -12.11 -19.06
CA LEU A 126 9.72 -11.90 -20.51
C LEU A 126 11.07 -11.88 -21.24
N GLU A 127 12.14 -11.44 -20.57
CA GLU A 127 13.49 -11.36 -21.14
C GLU A 127 14.33 -12.63 -21.00
N VAL A 128 13.94 -13.59 -20.14
CA VAL A 128 14.57 -14.92 -20.15
C VAL A 128 14.45 -15.50 -21.56
N PRO A 129 15.58 -15.76 -22.27
CA PRO A 129 15.50 -16.40 -23.56
C PRO A 129 14.80 -17.74 -23.37
N ARG A 130 13.71 -17.94 -24.11
CA ARG A 130 13.13 -19.28 -24.29
C ARG A 130 14.13 -20.06 -25.13
N GLU A 131 15.17 -20.58 -24.49
CA GLU A 131 16.04 -21.59 -25.08
C GLU A 131 15.15 -22.81 -25.35
N GLY A 132 14.89 -23.05 -26.63
CA GLY A 132 14.32 -24.27 -27.18
C GLY A 132 15.42 -25.11 -27.79
#